data_AF-A0A537SAN1-F1
#
_entry.id   AF-A0A537SAN1-F1
#
_cell.length_a   1.000
_cell.length_b   1.000
_cell.length_c   1.000
_cell.angle_alpha   90.00
_cell.angle_beta   90.00
_cell.angle_gamma   90.00
#
_symmetry.space_group_name_H-M   'P 1'
#
loop_
_entity.id
_entity.type
_entity.pdbx_description
1 polymer ?
#
loop_
_entity_poly.entity_id
_entity_poly.type
_entity_poly.pdbx_seq_one_letter_code
_entity_poly.pdbx_strand_id
1 'polypeptide(L)' 'MSEKTPVIGKKYLTRQATTVLRLAKTTTDPKVAAALLDKAADLKSRVDETMSSSDTSLLAPDVERPR' A
#
# COMPACT_ATOMS: atom_id res chain seq x y z
N MET A 1 -27.34 6.40 -8.97
CA MET A 1 -26.12 6.65 -8.17
C MET A 1 -25.82 5.41 -7.36
N SER A 2 -24.78 4.65 -7.71
CA SER A 2 -24.23 3.56 -6.88
C SER A 2 -22.82 3.27 -7.35
N GLU A 3 -21.85 4.08 -6.90
CA GLU A 3 -20.43 3.77 -7.07
C GLU A 3 -19.95 2.99 -5.85
N LYS A 4 -19.70 1.70 -6.07
CA LYS A 4 -19.19 0.77 -5.07
C LYS A 4 -17.69 0.61 -5.31
N THR A 5 -16.86 1.46 -4.71
CA THR A 5 -15.39 1.37 -4.87
C THR A 5 -14.58 1.12 -3.58
N PRO A 6 -14.87 0.06 -2.79
CA PRO A 6 -13.97 -0.35 -1.69
C PRO A 6 -12.80 -1.26 -2.17
N VAL A 7 -12.83 -1.74 -3.41
CA VAL A 7 -11.90 -2.80 -3.88
C VAL A 7 -10.56 -2.27 -4.39
N ILE A 8 -10.46 -0.97 -4.68
CA ILE A 8 -9.28 -0.34 -5.28
C ILE A 8 -8.15 -0.19 -4.24
N GLY A 9 -8.47 0.26 -3.01
CA GLY A 9 -7.49 0.49 -1.95
C GLY A 9 -6.70 -0.75 -1.55
N LYS A 10 -7.38 -1.88 -1.29
CA LYS A 10 -6.71 -3.15 -0.94
C LYS A 10 -5.76 -3.63 -2.05
N LYS A 11 -6.25 -3.68 -3.29
CA LYS A 11 -5.46 -4.17 -4.43
C LYS A 11 -4.25 -3.28 -4.68
N TYR A 12 -4.41 -1.97 -4.53
CA TYR A 12 -3.33 -1.00 -4.64
C TYR A 12 -2.29 -1.18 -3.54
N LEU A 13 -2.70 -1.24 -2.26
CA LEU A 13 -1.78 -1.46 -1.13
C LEU A 13 -1.03 -2.80 -1.24
N THR A 14 -1.72 -3.86 -1.68
CA THR A 14 -1.10 -5.17 -1.92
C THR A 14 -0.05 -5.09 -3.04
N ARG A 15 -0.35 -4.38 -4.14
CA ARG A 15 0.62 -4.12 -5.21
C ARG A 15 1.82 -3.33 -4.70
N GLN A 16 1.60 -2.29 -3.90
CA GLN A 16 2.69 -1.49 -3.33
C GLN A 16 3.58 -2.33 -2.41
N ALA A 17 3.00 -3.08 -1.48
CA ALA A 17 3.77 -3.97 -0.59
C ALA A 17 4.61 -4.98 -1.38
N THR A 18 4.05 -5.55 -2.46
CA THR A 18 4.76 -6.48 -3.34
C THR A 18 5.95 -5.80 -4.05
N THR A 19 5.76 -4.58 -4.54
CA THR A 19 6.84 -3.82 -5.20
C THR A 19 7.95 -3.44 -4.21
N VAL A 20 7.59 -3.00 -3.01
CA VAL A 20 8.56 -2.68 -1.94
C VAL A 20 9.37 -3.92 -1.55
N LEU A 21 8.72 -5.08 -1.39
CA LEU A 21 9.43 -6.34 -1.12
C LEU A 21 10.37 -6.75 -2.27
N ARG A 22 9.98 -6.51 -3.51
CA ARG A 22 10.86 -6.77 -4.66
C ARG A 22 12.10 -5.89 -4.61
N LEU A 23 11.93 -4.60 -4.29
CA LEU A 23 13.05 -3.67 -4.15
C LEU A 23 13.98 -4.05 -2.99
N ALA A 24 13.42 -4.50 -1.87
CA ALA A 24 14.19 -4.98 -0.73
C ALA A 24 15.08 -6.19 -1.09
N LYS A 25 14.62 -7.06 -2.00
CA LYS A 25 15.39 -8.22 -2.47
C LYS A 25 16.48 -7.88 -3.48
N THR A 26 16.39 -6.73 -4.15
CA THR A 26 17.36 -6.32 -5.19
C THR A 26 18.43 -5.39 -4.66
N THR A 27 18.26 -4.80 -3.48
CA THR A 27 19.28 -3.95 -2.86
C THR A 27 20.35 -4.79 -2.15
N THR A 28 21.60 -4.34 -2.21
CA THR A 28 22.74 -4.94 -1.49
C THR A 28 23.05 -4.21 -0.18
N ASP A 29 22.45 -3.05 0.05
CA ASP A 29 22.61 -2.31 1.31
C ASP A 29 21.65 -2.91 2.36
N PRO A 30 22.17 -3.50 3.45
CA PRO A 30 21.36 -4.15 4.47
C PRO A 30 20.49 -3.16 5.26
N LYS A 31 20.91 -1.90 5.41
CA LYS A 31 20.10 -0.87 6.10
C LYS A 31 18.92 -0.46 5.22
N VAL A 32 19.14 -0.34 3.91
CA VAL A 32 18.07 -0.05 2.96
C VAL A 32 17.10 -1.23 2.87
N ALA A 33 17.60 -2.46 2.84
CA ALA A 33 16.76 -3.66 2.84
C ALA A 33 15.85 -3.73 4.08
N ALA A 34 16.40 -3.46 5.26
CA ALA A 34 15.64 -3.43 6.51
C ALA A 34 14.53 -2.37 6.49
N ALA A 35 14.85 -1.13 6.09
CA ALA A 35 13.86 -0.06 6.01
C ALA A 35 12.72 -0.36 5.01
N LEU A 36 13.03 -1.03 3.89
CA LEU A 36 12.02 -1.47 2.93
C LEU A 36 11.15 -2.62 3.47
N LEU A 37 11.72 -3.54 4.26
CA LEU A 37 10.95 -4.58 4.94
C LEU A 37 9.98 -3.99 5.97
N ASP A 38 10.43 -3.04 6.79
CA ASP A 38 9.58 -2.31 7.73
C ASP A 38 8.43 -1.61 6.99
N LYS A 39 8.73 -0.99 5.83
CA LYS A 39 7.71 -0.34 5.02
C LYS A 39 6.70 -1.32 4.42
N ALA A 40 7.15 -2.50 4.00
CA ALA A 40 6.26 -3.54 3.51
C ALA A 40 5.33 -4.08 4.62
N ALA A 41 5.84 -4.19 5.85
CA ALA A 41 5.06 -4.59 7.01
C ALA A 41 3.98 -3.55 7.37
N ASP A 42 4.33 -2.26 7.36
CA ASP A 42 3.38 -1.14 7.52
C ASP A 42 2.25 -1.19 6.49
N LEU A 43 2.59 -1.37 5.20
CA LEU A 43 1.59 -1.49 4.13
C LEU A 43 0.68 -2.71 4.31
N LYS A 44 1.20 -3.82 4.85
CA LYS A 44 0.39 -5.00 5.18
C LYS A 44 -0.57 -4.70 6.33
N SER A 45 -0.11 -4.04 7.40
CA SER A 45 -0.98 -3.63 8.51
C SER A 45 -2.17 -2.81 8.02
N ARG A 46 -1.91 -1.83 7.13
CA ARG A 46 -2.96 -1.01 6.52
C ARG A 46 -3.95 -1.80 5.69
N VAL A 47 -3.52 -2.88 5.02
CA VAL A 47 -4.43 -3.80 4.32
C VAL A 47 -5.32 -4.53 5.31
N ASP A 48 -4.75 -5.02 6.41
CA ASP A 48 -5.47 -5.73 7.46
C ASP A 48 -6.47 -4.80 8.19
N GLU A 49 -6.11 -3.53 8.39
CA GLU A 49 -6.98 -2.48 8.94
C GLU A 49 -8.11 -2.06 7.96
N THR A 50 -7.82 -2.00 6.66
CA THR A 50 -8.84 -1.74 5.62
C THR A 50 -9.84 -2.88 5.52
N MET A 51 -9.47 -4.11 5.91
CA MET A 51 -10.44 -5.21 6.04
C MET A 51 -11.39 -5.02 7.22
N SER A 52 -10.94 -4.36 8.28
CA SER A 52 -11.72 -4.12 9.49
C SER A 52 -12.55 -2.83 9.42
N SER A 53 -12.16 -1.86 8.60
CA SER A 53 -12.85 -0.58 8.43
C SER A 53 -13.43 -0.49 7.01
N SER A 54 -14.74 -0.59 6.89
CA SER A 54 -15.43 -0.47 5.59
C SER A 54 -15.46 0.97 5.06
N ASP A 55 -14.81 1.92 5.75
CA ASP A 55 -14.98 3.34 5.50
C ASP A 55 -13.69 4.10 5.75
N THR A 56 -12.76 4.06 4.80
CA THR A 56 -11.81 5.16 4.67
C THR A 56 -11.35 5.23 3.22
N SER A 57 -11.72 6.31 2.55
CA SER A 57 -11.23 6.67 1.22
C SER A 57 -9.71 6.83 1.26
N LEU A 58 -8.98 5.75 1.00
CA LEU A 58 -7.53 5.74 0.86
C LEU A 58 -7.19 6.18 -0.57
N LEU A 59 -7.35 7.48 -0.84
CA LEU A 59 -6.76 8.11 -2.01
C LEU A 59 -5.24 8.03 -1.90
N ALA A 60 -4.60 7.53 -2.95
CA ALA A 60 -3.15 7.53 -3.01
C ALA A 60 -2.64 8.98 -3.09
N PRO A 61 -1.60 9.35 -2.31
CA PRO A 61 -1.16 10.74 -2.18
C PRO A 61 -0.58 11.35 -3.47
N ASP A 62 -0.38 10.54 -4.51
CA ASP A 62 0.14 10.93 -5.83
C ASP A 62 -0.96 11.14 -6.89
N VAL A 63 -2.24 10.94 -6.56
CA VAL A 63 -3.33 11.27 -7.50
C VAL A 63 -3.67 12.75 -7.36
N GLU A 64 -3.04 13.58 -8.20
CA GLU A 64 -3.47 14.96 -8.40
C GLU A 64 -4.95 14.94 -8.84
N ARG A 65 -5.83 15.62 -8.09
CA ARG A 65 -7.24 15.73 -8.46
C ARG A 65 -7.32 16.52 -9.78
N PRO A 66 -7.97 15.97 -10.85
CA PRO A 66 -8.26 16.78 -12.02
C PRO A 66 -9.15 17.94 -11.57
N ARG A 67 -8.77 19.17 -11.92
CA ARG A 67 -9.59 20.38 -11.68
C ARG A 67 -10.78 20.43 -12.63
#